data_AF-A0AAE7B6Y1-F1
#
_entry.id   AF-A0AAE7B6Y1-F1
#
_cell.length_a   1.000
_cell.length_b   1.000
_cell.length_c   1.000
_cell.angle_alpha   90.00
_cell.angle_beta   90.00
_cell.angle_gamma   90.00
#
_symmetry.space_group_name_H-M   'P 1'
#
loop_
_entity.id
_entity.type
_entity.pdbx_description
1 polymer ?
#
loop_
_entity_poly.entity_id
_entity_poly.type
_entity_poly.pdbx_seq_one_letter_code
_entity_poly.pdbx_strand_id
1 'polypeptide(L)'
;MKKILIIFFIFFSFSFSLELNLNNFEDRQAALRDVKTLILYEESIAKAYEEYILTNYSIPTLTQITSLIENISLINPINSTFTLDGTLMKISYGLIDEIKADSSIKALYESNTYRKRTFFRNDKISFILEDEFAKHLYDLIKQSGEIINCPTNSGTITKVNCKQSNHIYIGVTNIKKDTRVNTYEPDVYLMVYSIDKFKTGPIVITADSTEYTQSEFDSIPKGALLYDVVGVKYVKTIDGIKALK
;
A
#
# COMPACT_ATOMS: atom_id res chain seq x y z
N MET A 1 39.78 -16.47 -53.64
CA MET A 1 39.53 -16.71 -52.20
C MET A 1 38.88 -15.55 -51.43
N LYS A 2 38.55 -14.38 -52.04
CA LYS A 2 37.86 -13.26 -51.34
C LYS A 2 36.32 -13.36 -51.27
N LYS A 3 35.67 -14.25 -52.04
CA LYS A 3 34.21 -14.39 -52.06
C LYS A 3 33.65 -15.31 -50.96
N ILE A 4 34.47 -16.18 -50.37
CA ILE A 4 34.07 -17.12 -49.32
C ILE A 4 34.00 -16.43 -47.94
N LEU A 5 34.77 -15.36 -47.73
CA LEU A 5 34.79 -14.62 -46.47
C LEU A 5 33.49 -13.83 -46.19
N ILE A 6 32.79 -13.39 -47.24
CA ILE A 6 31.55 -12.61 -47.13
C ILE A 6 30.37 -13.51 -46.69
N ILE A 7 30.36 -14.79 -47.10
CA ILE A 7 29.30 -15.75 -46.74
C ILE A 7 29.39 -16.11 -45.24
N PHE A 8 30.60 -16.18 -44.67
CA PHE A 8 30.78 -16.45 -43.25
C PHE A 8 30.35 -15.27 -42.36
N PHE A 9 30.51 -14.03 -42.84
CA PHE A 9 30.06 -12.83 -42.12
C PHE A 9 28.53 -12.71 -42.08
N ILE A 10 27.85 -13.17 -43.13
CA ILE A 10 26.38 -13.21 -43.19
C ILE A 10 25.83 -14.31 -42.27
N PHE A 11 26.44 -15.50 -42.23
CA PHE A 11 26.01 -16.56 -41.30
C PHE A 11 26.24 -16.20 -39.83
N PHE A 12 27.33 -15.49 -39.50
CA PHE A 12 27.58 -15.05 -38.12
C PHE A 12 26.62 -13.94 -37.66
N SER A 13 26.06 -13.16 -38.59
CA SER A 13 25.06 -12.13 -38.28
C SER A 13 23.62 -12.66 -38.16
N PHE A 14 23.35 -13.89 -38.61
CA PHE A 14 22.08 -14.59 -38.33
C PHE A 14 22.09 -15.40 -37.01
N SER A 15 23.25 -15.72 -36.44
CA SER A 15 23.33 -16.53 -35.22
C SER A 15 23.14 -15.74 -33.91
N PHE A 16 22.98 -14.41 -33.98
CA PHE A 16 22.84 -13.53 -32.80
C PHE A 16 21.45 -12.91 -32.61
N SER A 17 20.48 -13.26 -33.43
CA SER A 17 19.06 -13.00 -33.16
C SER A 17 18.44 -14.25 -32.52
N LEU A 18 18.71 -14.46 -31.23
CA LEU A 18 17.85 -15.28 -30.35
C LEU A 18 16.52 -14.52 -30.19
N GLU A 19 15.71 -14.56 -31.23
CA GLU A 19 14.37 -14.02 -31.24
C GLU A 19 13.49 -14.97 -30.41
N LEU A 20 12.84 -14.45 -29.36
CA LEU A 20 11.96 -15.22 -28.48
C LEU A 20 10.87 -15.90 -29.32
N ASN A 21 10.94 -17.23 -29.48
CA ASN A 21 9.97 -17.97 -30.27
C ASN A 21 9.01 -18.71 -29.34
N LEU A 22 7.86 -18.11 -29.02
CA LEU A 22 6.86 -18.71 -28.13
C LEU A 22 6.18 -19.99 -28.68
N ASN A 23 6.47 -20.37 -29.93
CA ASN A 23 6.08 -21.68 -30.49
C ASN A 23 7.08 -22.79 -30.14
N ASN A 24 8.32 -22.43 -29.75
CA ASN A 24 9.28 -23.37 -29.18
C ASN A 24 8.92 -23.67 -27.71
N PHE A 25 9.01 -24.94 -27.32
CA PHE A 25 8.60 -25.37 -25.98
C PHE A 25 9.49 -24.79 -24.88
N GLU A 26 10.81 -24.79 -25.08
CA GLU A 26 11.78 -24.28 -24.12
C GLU A 26 11.60 -22.78 -23.88
N ASP A 27 11.45 -21.99 -24.94
CA ASP A 27 11.20 -20.54 -24.88
C ASP A 27 9.89 -20.23 -24.17
N ARG A 28 8.83 -21.00 -24.47
CA ARG A 28 7.53 -20.86 -23.81
C ARG A 28 7.61 -21.18 -22.32
N GLN A 29 8.32 -22.23 -21.94
CA GLN A 29 8.52 -22.62 -20.55
C GLN A 29 9.31 -21.55 -19.77
N ALA A 30 10.35 -20.99 -20.40
CA ALA A 30 11.11 -19.88 -19.84
C ALA A 30 10.20 -18.65 -19.61
N ALA A 31 9.43 -18.24 -20.61
CA ALA A 31 8.51 -17.11 -20.50
C ALA A 31 7.48 -17.29 -19.38
N LEU A 32 6.90 -18.48 -19.22
CA LEU A 32 5.96 -18.78 -18.12
C LEU A 32 6.62 -18.67 -16.73
N ARG A 33 7.87 -19.13 -16.60
CA ARG A 33 8.65 -19.00 -15.36
C ARG A 33 8.96 -17.53 -15.06
N ASP A 34 9.30 -16.76 -16.08
CA ASP A 34 9.62 -15.34 -15.91
C ASP A 34 8.37 -14.56 -15.52
N VAL A 35 7.23 -14.83 -16.16
CA VAL A 35 5.92 -14.26 -15.77
C VAL A 35 5.58 -14.55 -14.32
N LYS A 36 5.79 -15.79 -13.86
CA LYS A 36 5.61 -16.13 -12.44
C LYS A 36 6.54 -15.31 -11.54
N THR A 37 7.81 -15.16 -11.94
CA THR A 37 8.80 -14.38 -11.18
C THR A 37 8.41 -12.91 -11.08
N LEU A 38 7.91 -12.33 -12.18
CA LEU A 38 7.34 -10.99 -12.20
C LEU A 38 6.15 -10.85 -11.24
N ILE A 39 5.19 -11.78 -11.25
CA ILE A 39 4.04 -11.72 -10.32
C ILE A 39 4.54 -11.73 -8.87
N LEU A 40 5.49 -12.60 -8.54
CA LEU A 40 6.07 -12.66 -7.19
C LEU A 40 6.82 -11.38 -6.82
N TYR A 41 7.46 -10.72 -7.78
CA TYR A 41 8.06 -9.41 -7.56
C TYR A 41 6.99 -8.35 -7.26
N GLU A 42 5.90 -8.30 -8.01
CA GLU A 42 4.77 -7.38 -7.76
C GLU A 42 4.12 -7.63 -6.39
N GLU A 43 4.00 -8.88 -5.96
CA GLU A 43 3.55 -9.24 -4.60
C GLU A 43 4.50 -8.71 -3.52
N SER A 44 5.83 -8.75 -3.76
CA SER A 44 6.81 -8.21 -2.83
C SER A 44 6.71 -6.69 -2.69
N ILE A 45 6.45 -5.98 -3.80
CA ILE A 45 6.18 -4.53 -3.80
C ILE A 45 4.93 -4.23 -2.96
N ALA A 46 3.84 -4.96 -3.17
CA ALA A 46 2.60 -4.77 -2.41
C ALA A 46 2.78 -5.03 -0.91
N LYS A 47 3.57 -6.04 -0.53
CA LYS A 47 3.92 -6.32 0.87
C LYS A 47 4.74 -5.18 1.48
N ALA A 48 5.79 -4.74 0.79
CA ALA A 48 6.64 -3.64 1.26
C ALA A 48 5.87 -2.30 1.35
N TYR A 49 4.89 -2.07 0.45
CA TYR A 49 3.99 -0.92 0.53
C TYR A 49 3.19 -0.90 1.85
N GLU A 50 2.58 -2.04 2.22
CA GLU A 50 1.83 -2.18 3.48
C GLU A 50 2.73 -1.98 4.71
N GLU A 51 3.89 -2.63 4.72
CA GLU A 51 4.88 -2.52 5.82
C GLU A 51 5.38 -1.07 5.99
N TYR A 52 5.60 -0.36 4.88
CA TYR A 52 6.00 1.03 4.92
C TYR A 52 4.95 1.90 5.59
N ILE A 53 3.66 1.73 5.24
CA ILE A 53 2.56 2.49 5.86
C ILE A 53 2.51 2.22 7.36
N LEU A 54 2.60 0.96 7.77
CA LEU A 54 2.58 0.56 9.19
C LEU A 54 3.74 1.14 9.99
N THR A 55 4.90 1.32 9.36
CA THR A 55 6.13 1.76 10.02
C THR A 55 6.26 3.29 10.02
N ASN A 56 6.00 3.92 8.88
CA ASN A 56 6.28 5.33 8.63
C ASN A 56 5.05 6.22 8.73
N TYR A 57 3.84 5.65 8.68
CA TYR A 57 2.57 6.37 8.75
C TYR A 57 2.40 7.42 7.64
N SER A 58 2.94 7.11 6.46
CA SER A 58 2.89 7.92 5.24
C SER A 58 2.80 7.02 4.01
N ILE A 59 2.43 7.59 2.85
CA ILE A 59 2.41 6.84 1.59
C ILE A 59 3.82 6.79 1.00
N PRO A 60 4.37 5.60 0.68
CA PRO A 60 5.71 5.51 0.12
C PRO A 60 5.77 5.97 -1.33
N THR A 61 6.95 6.48 -1.70
CA THR A 61 7.40 6.62 -3.09
C THR A 61 7.95 5.29 -3.61
N LEU A 62 8.04 5.13 -4.94
CA LEU A 62 8.62 3.92 -5.54
C LEU A 62 10.05 3.64 -5.03
N THR A 63 10.88 4.68 -4.95
CA THR A 63 12.28 4.56 -4.48
C THR A 63 12.36 3.98 -3.07
N GLN A 64 11.47 4.42 -2.18
CA GLN A 64 11.41 3.90 -0.81
C GLN A 64 11.01 2.43 -0.80
N ILE A 65 10.03 2.01 -1.60
CA ILE A 65 9.64 0.59 -1.70
C ILE A 65 10.77 -0.25 -2.28
N THR A 66 11.41 0.22 -3.35
CA THR A 66 12.52 -0.52 -3.99
C THR A 66 13.71 -0.70 -3.06
N SER A 67 13.89 0.17 -2.07
CA SER A 67 14.94 0.01 -1.05
C SER A 67 14.61 -1.03 0.03
N LEU A 68 13.33 -1.42 0.15
CA LEU A 68 12.84 -2.40 1.13
C LEU A 68 12.76 -3.82 0.58
N ILE A 69 12.77 -3.97 -0.75
CA ILE A 69 12.73 -5.27 -1.41
C ILE A 69 14.14 -5.66 -1.84
N GLU A 70 14.45 -6.96 -1.75
CA GLU A 70 15.70 -7.47 -2.31
C GLU A 70 15.73 -7.19 -3.82
N ASN A 71 16.92 -6.92 -4.33
CA ASN A 71 17.13 -6.57 -5.73
C ASN A 71 16.91 -7.83 -6.60
N ILE A 72 15.65 -8.11 -6.92
CA ILE A 72 15.29 -9.21 -7.82
C ILE A 72 15.72 -8.77 -9.22
N SER A 73 16.75 -9.43 -9.73
CA SER A 73 17.17 -9.28 -11.12
C SER A 73 16.04 -9.79 -12.01
N LEU A 74 15.19 -8.88 -12.47
CA LEU A 74 14.16 -9.19 -13.45
C LEU A 74 14.86 -9.66 -14.72
N ILE A 75 14.61 -10.91 -15.10
CA ILE A 75 15.24 -11.53 -16.26
C ILE A 75 14.51 -11.03 -17.50
N ASN A 76 15.28 -10.58 -18.50
CA ASN A 76 14.76 -10.21 -19.81
C ASN A 76 13.98 -11.42 -20.37
N PRO A 77 12.66 -11.30 -20.59
CA PRO A 77 12.03 -10.24 -21.39
C PRO A 77 11.10 -9.30 -20.62
N ILE A 78 11.24 -9.17 -19.31
CA ILE A 78 10.32 -8.39 -18.46
C ILE A 78 10.95 -7.04 -18.09
N ASN A 79 10.98 -6.12 -19.05
CA ASN A 79 11.44 -4.74 -18.85
C ASN A 79 10.25 -3.79 -18.60
N SER A 80 9.41 -4.10 -17.61
CA SER A 80 8.38 -3.15 -17.21
C SER A 80 8.95 -2.06 -16.32
N THR A 81 8.96 -0.84 -16.83
CA THR A 81 9.11 0.34 -15.98
C THR A 81 7.94 0.36 -15.01
N PHE A 82 8.18 0.02 -13.74
CA PHE A 82 7.17 0.15 -12.71
C PHE A 82 6.96 1.63 -12.41
N THR A 83 5.72 2.06 -12.50
CA THR A 83 5.30 3.37 -12.01
C THR A 83 4.36 3.13 -10.85
N LEU A 84 4.81 3.46 -9.64
CA LEU A 84 3.91 3.55 -8.51
C LEU A 84 3.19 4.89 -8.63
N ASP A 85 1.88 4.84 -8.77
CA ASP A 85 1.08 6.04 -8.61
C ASP A 85 1.14 6.42 -7.12
N GLY A 86 1.89 7.46 -6.78
CA GLY A 86 2.15 7.83 -5.37
C GLY A 86 0.90 8.12 -4.53
N THR A 87 -0.29 8.14 -5.14
CA THR A 87 -1.58 8.29 -4.45
C THR A 87 -2.44 7.04 -4.47
N LEU A 88 -2.13 6.07 -5.32
CA LEU A 88 -2.96 4.89 -5.57
C LEU A 88 -2.13 3.62 -5.44
N MET A 89 -2.68 2.65 -4.72
CA MET A 89 -2.06 1.36 -4.46
C MET A 89 -2.04 0.50 -5.73
N LYS A 90 -1.23 0.89 -6.72
CA LYS A 90 -1.16 0.23 -8.02
C LYS A 90 0.16 0.50 -8.72
N ILE A 91 0.54 -0.43 -9.57
CA ILE A 91 1.66 -0.33 -10.50
C ILE A 91 1.21 -0.58 -11.94
N SER A 92 2.05 -0.17 -12.88
CA SER A 92 1.88 -0.44 -14.31
C SER A 92 1.88 -1.94 -14.62
N TYR A 93 1.21 -2.29 -15.71
CA TYR A 93 1.23 -3.64 -16.29
C TYR A 93 2.65 -4.05 -16.69
N GLY A 94 3.02 -5.28 -16.38
CA GLY A 94 4.40 -5.74 -16.41
C GLY A 94 4.86 -6.49 -17.67
N LEU A 95 3.94 -7.00 -18.51
CA LEU A 95 4.35 -7.75 -19.71
C LEU A 95 4.66 -6.82 -20.89
N ILE A 96 5.73 -7.15 -21.61
CA ILE A 96 6.02 -6.58 -22.94
C ILE A 96 5.02 -7.08 -23.98
N ASP A 97 4.88 -6.33 -25.09
CA ASP A 97 3.83 -6.57 -26.09
C ASP A 97 3.94 -7.96 -26.76
N GLU A 98 5.15 -8.45 -26.99
CA GLU A 98 5.41 -9.78 -27.58
C GLU A 98 4.87 -10.91 -26.70
N ILE A 99 5.07 -10.82 -25.38
CA ILE A 99 4.53 -11.80 -24.42
C ILE A 99 3.03 -11.60 -24.22
N LYS A 100 2.57 -10.33 -24.18
CA LYS A 100 1.16 -9.97 -24.03
C LYS A 100 0.30 -10.51 -25.18
N ALA A 101 0.88 -10.69 -26.37
CA ALA A 101 0.20 -11.25 -27.53
C ALA A 101 -0.13 -12.76 -27.38
N ASP A 102 0.62 -13.53 -26.59
CA ASP A 102 0.26 -14.93 -26.31
C ASP A 102 -0.87 -14.99 -25.27
N SER A 103 -2.05 -15.40 -25.73
CA SER A 103 -3.27 -15.45 -24.91
C SER A 103 -3.14 -16.27 -23.62
N SER A 104 -2.34 -17.34 -23.62
CA SER A 104 -2.18 -18.22 -22.45
C SER A 104 -1.27 -17.60 -21.40
N ILE A 105 -0.17 -16.96 -21.84
CA ILE A 105 0.76 -16.30 -20.93
C ILE A 105 0.11 -15.05 -20.34
N LYS A 106 -0.60 -14.29 -21.17
CA LYS A 106 -1.43 -13.16 -20.73
C LYS A 106 -2.45 -13.61 -19.69
N ALA A 107 -3.20 -14.68 -19.96
CA ALA A 107 -4.18 -15.21 -19.02
C ALA A 107 -3.54 -15.64 -17.68
N LEU A 108 -2.34 -16.23 -17.71
CA LEU A 108 -1.62 -16.57 -16.49
C LEU A 108 -1.26 -15.33 -15.67
N TYR A 109 -0.71 -14.30 -16.31
CA TYR A 109 -0.29 -13.05 -15.67
C TYR A 109 -1.46 -12.28 -15.04
N GLU A 110 -2.60 -12.25 -15.74
CA GLU A 110 -3.81 -11.56 -15.31
C GLU A 110 -4.64 -12.38 -14.29
N SER A 111 -4.34 -13.68 -14.13
CA SER A 111 -5.01 -14.54 -13.17
C SER A 111 -4.58 -14.28 -11.72
N ASN A 112 -5.43 -14.72 -10.79
CA ASN A 112 -5.12 -14.71 -9.36
C ASN A 112 -4.30 -15.93 -8.90
N THR A 113 -3.83 -16.78 -9.82
CA THR A 113 -3.16 -18.07 -9.47
C THR A 113 -1.96 -17.88 -8.54
N TYR A 114 -1.17 -16.82 -8.78
CA TYR A 114 0.01 -16.49 -7.99
C TYR A 114 -0.12 -15.16 -7.25
N ARG A 115 -1.33 -14.58 -7.22
CA ARG A 115 -1.58 -13.27 -6.63
C ARG A 115 -2.42 -13.40 -5.36
N LYS A 116 -1.88 -12.90 -4.25
CA LYS A 116 -2.58 -12.86 -2.97
C LYS A 116 -2.83 -11.41 -2.53
N ARG A 117 -1.82 -10.56 -2.72
CA ARG A 117 -1.79 -9.15 -2.32
C ARG A 117 -1.91 -8.18 -3.49
N THR A 118 -1.99 -8.70 -4.70
CA THR A 118 -2.22 -7.92 -5.92
C THR A 118 -3.37 -8.48 -6.74
N PHE A 119 -3.91 -7.69 -7.66
CA PHE A 119 -4.87 -8.16 -8.66
C PHE A 119 -4.78 -7.32 -9.92
N PHE A 120 -5.06 -7.95 -11.06
CA PHE A 120 -5.15 -7.27 -12.33
C PHE A 120 -6.50 -6.60 -12.53
N ARG A 121 -6.50 -5.32 -12.95
CA ARG A 121 -7.70 -4.60 -13.38
C ARG A 121 -7.32 -3.41 -14.27
N ASN A 122 -7.98 -3.28 -15.42
CA ASN A 122 -7.85 -2.13 -16.33
C ASN A 122 -6.38 -1.82 -16.70
N ASP A 123 -5.63 -2.82 -17.16
CA ASP A 123 -4.20 -2.70 -17.51
C ASP A 123 -3.31 -2.20 -16.36
N LYS A 124 -3.71 -2.47 -15.10
CA LYS A 124 -2.94 -2.13 -13.90
C LYS A 124 -2.95 -3.29 -12.91
N ILE A 125 -1.90 -3.36 -12.11
CA ILE A 125 -1.81 -4.27 -10.97
C ILE A 125 -2.10 -3.45 -9.72
N SER A 126 -3.27 -3.68 -9.13
CA SER A 126 -3.71 -3.00 -7.91
C SER A 126 -3.33 -3.82 -6.68
N PHE A 127 -3.09 -3.18 -5.55
CA PHE A 127 -2.71 -3.85 -4.31
C PHE A 127 -3.91 -4.07 -3.39
N ILE A 128 -3.77 -5.07 -2.54
CA ILE A 128 -4.68 -5.42 -1.45
C ILE A 128 -3.88 -5.30 -0.16
N LEU A 129 -4.26 -4.36 0.69
CA LEU A 129 -3.80 -4.33 2.07
C LEU A 129 -4.51 -5.46 2.82
N GLU A 130 -3.75 -6.41 3.36
CA GLU A 130 -4.30 -7.50 4.15
C GLU A 130 -4.65 -7.02 5.56
N ASP A 131 -3.79 -6.20 6.16
CA ASP A 131 -3.99 -5.76 7.54
C ASP A 131 -5.03 -4.62 7.66
N GLU A 132 -5.99 -4.79 8.56
CA GLU A 132 -7.06 -3.80 8.78
C GLU A 132 -6.55 -2.48 9.35
N PHE A 133 -5.50 -2.52 10.18
CA PHE A 133 -4.89 -1.30 10.70
C PHE A 133 -4.14 -0.58 9.58
N ALA A 134 -3.44 -1.30 8.70
CA ALA A 134 -2.85 -0.70 7.51
C ALA A 134 -3.89 -0.04 6.59
N LYS A 135 -5.05 -0.70 6.38
CA LYS A 135 -6.20 -0.11 5.64
C LYS A 135 -6.67 1.19 6.29
N HIS A 136 -6.89 1.15 7.60
CA HIS A 136 -7.32 2.32 8.37
C HIS A 136 -6.32 3.48 8.25
N LEU A 137 -5.03 3.21 8.41
CA LEU A 137 -3.97 4.21 8.24
C LEU A 137 -3.95 4.77 6.81
N TYR A 138 -4.03 3.91 5.79
CA TYR A 138 -4.07 4.33 4.39
C TYR A 138 -5.22 5.31 4.12
N ASP A 139 -6.42 4.97 4.58
CA ASP A 139 -7.60 5.82 4.38
C ASP A 139 -7.45 7.18 5.08
N LEU A 140 -6.94 7.20 6.32
CA LEU A 140 -6.65 8.44 7.04
C LEU A 140 -5.60 9.29 6.31
N ILE A 141 -4.50 8.67 5.87
CA ILE A 141 -3.41 9.39 5.20
C ILE A 141 -3.88 9.98 3.87
N LYS A 142 -4.73 9.26 3.14
CA LYS A 142 -5.31 9.74 1.88
C LYS A 142 -6.26 10.93 2.09
N GLN A 143 -6.97 10.98 3.21
CA GLN A 143 -7.90 12.06 3.54
C GLN A 143 -7.19 13.31 4.07
N SER A 144 -6.22 13.14 4.96
CA SER A 144 -5.69 14.23 5.79
C SER A 144 -4.17 14.43 5.69
N GLY A 145 -3.47 13.59 4.91
CA GLY A 145 -2.02 13.57 4.86
C GLY A 145 -1.38 12.70 5.94
N GLU A 146 -0.06 12.72 5.99
CA GLU A 146 0.76 11.86 6.87
C GLU A 146 0.43 12.03 8.36
N ILE A 147 0.56 10.95 9.13
CA ILE A 147 0.40 11.01 10.59
C ILE A 147 1.77 11.34 11.20
N ILE A 148 1.92 12.59 11.62
CA ILE A 148 3.17 13.12 12.16
C ILE A 148 3.33 12.83 13.65
N ASN A 149 4.48 13.13 14.23
CA ASN A 149 4.60 13.15 15.70
C ASN A 149 3.79 14.32 16.28
N CYS A 150 3.14 14.12 17.43
CA CYS A 150 2.34 15.18 18.04
C CYS A 150 3.18 16.41 18.41
N PRO A 151 2.65 17.64 18.22
CA PRO A 151 3.38 18.87 18.54
C PRO A 151 3.79 18.95 20.01
N THR A 152 4.93 19.60 20.25
CA THR A 152 5.58 19.68 21.57
C THR A 152 5.43 21.04 22.23
N ASN A 153 4.42 21.81 21.82
CA ASN A 153 4.11 23.14 22.34
C ASN A 153 2.63 23.20 22.74
N SER A 154 2.34 23.85 23.87
CA SER A 154 0.97 24.02 24.33
C SER A 154 0.24 25.10 23.53
N GLY A 155 -1.04 24.89 23.29
CA GLY A 155 -1.93 25.86 22.67
C GLY A 155 -2.83 25.24 21.60
N THR A 156 -3.66 26.10 21.02
CA THR A 156 -4.48 25.76 19.86
C THR A 156 -3.61 25.67 18.62
N ILE A 157 -3.81 24.60 17.85
CA ILE A 157 -3.08 24.30 16.62
C ILE A 157 -4.07 24.08 15.48
N THR A 158 -3.58 24.18 14.24
CA THR A 158 -4.33 23.67 13.09
C THR A 158 -4.61 22.18 13.29
N LYS A 159 -5.80 21.73 12.86
CA LYS A 159 -6.22 20.33 12.95
C LYS A 159 -5.16 19.41 12.32
N VAL A 160 -4.62 18.47 13.11
CA VAL A 160 -3.61 17.49 12.65
C VAL A 160 -3.94 16.09 13.15
N ASN A 161 -3.52 15.09 12.37
CA ASN A 161 -3.46 13.70 12.83
C ASN A 161 -2.04 13.43 13.29
N CYS A 162 -1.87 12.94 14.51
CA CYS A 162 -0.55 12.73 15.07
C CYS A 162 -0.44 11.49 15.95
N LYS A 163 0.78 11.00 16.12
CA LYS A 163 1.10 9.89 17.00
C LYS A 163 1.97 10.37 18.16
N GLN A 164 1.75 9.77 19.31
CA GLN A 164 2.56 9.97 20.50
C GLN A 164 2.56 8.69 21.34
N SER A 165 3.76 8.24 21.70
CA SER A 165 3.97 6.95 22.39
C SER A 165 3.32 5.81 21.58
N ASN A 166 2.40 5.04 22.17
CA ASN A 166 1.71 3.93 21.54
C ASN A 166 0.26 4.28 21.13
N HIS A 167 -0.02 5.57 20.87
CA HIS A 167 -1.35 6.07 20.54
C HIS A 167 -1.31 6.91 19.27
N ILE A 168 -2.42 6.88 18.54
CA ILE A 168 -2.71 7.78 17.43
C ILE A 168 -3.89 8.63 17.81
N TYR A 169 -3.73 9.94 17.63
CA TYR A 169 -4.71 10.98 17.85
C TYR A 169 -5.11 11.57 16.50
N ILE A 170 -6.41 11.67 16.28
CA ILE A 170 -7.00 12.13 15.03
C ILE A 170 -7.72 13.45 15.29
N GLY A 171 -7.51 14.41 14.40
CA GLY A 171 -8.16 15.72 14.44
C GLY A 171 -7.78 16.54 15.68
N VAL A 172 -6.52 16.52 16.09
CA VAL A 172 -6.03 17.28 17.24
C VAL A 172 -6.04 18.77 16.93
N THR A 173 -6.66 19.56 17.80
CA THR A 173 -6.72 21.03 17.67
C THR A 173 -6.17 21.76 18.89
N ASN A 174 -5.90 21.05 19.99
CA ASN A 174 -5.27 21.65 21.17
C ASN A 174 -4.29 20.67 21.82
N ILE A 175 -3.13 21.20 22.21
CA ILE A 175 -2.11 20.51 22.99
C ILE A 175 -2.00 21.19 24.35
N LYS A 176 -1.95 20.39 25.41
CA LYS A 176 -1.78 20.86 26.78
C LYS A 176 -0.51 20.29 27.40
N LYS A 177 0.11 21.07 28.28
CA LYS A 177 1.25 20.59 29.07
C LYS A 177 0.74 19.82 30.29
N ASP A 178 1.08 18.54 30.41
CA ASP A 178 0.93 17.81 31.66
C ASP A 178 2.06 18.24 32.62
N THR A 179 1.68 18.99 33.66
CA THR A 179 2.62 19.53 34.64
C THR A 179 3.18 18.47 35.59
N ARG A 180 2.57 17.28 35.68
CA ARG A 180 3.01 16.19 36.57
C ARG A 180 4.21 15.44 36.02
N VAL A 181 4.23 15.25 34.70
CA VAL A 181 5.27 14.50 33.97
C VAL A 181 6.08 15.37 33.03
N ASN A 182 5.78 16.68 32.98
CA ASN A 182 6.45 17.68 32.14
C ASN A 182 6.46 17.30 30.64
N THR A 183 5.34 16.74 30.16
CA THR A 183 5.11 16.36 28.75
C THR A 183 4.02 17.23 28.13
N TYR A 184 3.93 17.22 26.80
CA TYR A 184 2.83 17.83 26.05
C TYR A 184 1.96 16.72 25.50
N GLU A 185 0.65 16.86 25.62
CA GLU A 185 -0.32 15.84 25.25
C GLU A 185 -1.53 16.47 24.53
N PRO A 186 -2.13 15.76 23.55
CA PRO A 186 -3.40 16.18 22.96
C PRO A 186 -4.52 16.30 24.00
N ASP A 187 -5.15 17.48 24.04
CA ASP A 187 -6.26 17.79 24.96
C ASP A 187 -7.61 17.78 24.25
N VAL A 188 -7.64 18.32 23.02
CA VAL A 188 -8.84 18.32 22.16
C VAL A 188 -8.53 17.58 20.87
N TYR A 189 -9.26 16.50 20.64
CA TYR A 189 -9.13 15.60 19.50
C TYR A 189 -10.48 14.95 19.17
N LEU A 190 -10.62 14.46 17.94
CA LEU A 190 -11.83 13.75 17.50
C LEU A 190 -11.84 12.31 17.97
N MET A 191 -10.67 11.67 17.92
CA MET A 191 -10.52 10.25 18.20
C MET A 191 -9.09 9.94 18.66
N VAL A 192 -8.96 8.99 19.57
CA VAL A 192 -7.68 8.40 19.96
C VAL A 192 -7.83 6.90 20.16
N TYR A 193 -6.81 6.15 19.76
CA TYR A 193 -6.73 4.71 20.02
C TYR A 193 -5.28 4.28 20.18
N SER A 194 -5.10 3.13 20.81
CA SER A 194 -3.78 2.52 20.97
C SER A 194 -3.43 1.65 19.76
N ILE A 195 -2.20 1.77 19.27
CA ILE A 195 -1.73 1.13 18.02
C ILE A 195 -1.82 -0.40 18.11
N ASP A 196 -1.32 -0.98 19.21
CA ASP A 196 -1.31 -2.42 19.47
C ASP A 196 -2.70 -3.02 19.70
N LYS A 197 -3.67 -2.18 20.08
CA LYS A 197 -5.05 -2.59 20.40
C LYS A 197 -6.07 -2.02 19.43
N PHE A 198 -5.69 -1.57 18.23
CA PHE A 198 -6.65 -1.01 17.28
C PHE A 198 -7.84 -1.95 16.99
N LYS A 199 -7.59 -3.27 16.85
CA LYS A 199 -8.62 -4.26 16.53
C LYS A 199 -9.54 -4.63 17.70
N THR A 200 -9.06 -4.52 18.94
CA THR A 200 -9.73 -5.13 20.12
C THR A 200 -9.91 -4.19 21.29
N GLY A 201 -9.18 -3.08 21.30
CA GLY A 201 -9.15 -2.09 22.37
C GLY A 201 -10.22 -1.02 22.20
N PRO A 202 -10.38 -0.19 23.24
CA PRO A 202 -11.28 0.95 23.15
C PRO A 202 -10.72 1.99 22.18
N ILE A 203 -11.62 2.53 21.35
CA ILE A 203 -11.38 3.74 20.60
C ILE A 203 -12.12 4.85 21.32
N VAL A 204 -11.39 5.86 21.80
CA VAL A 204 -11.98 6.99 22.52
C VAL A 204 -12.29 8.10 21.51
N ILE A 205 -13.48 8.68 21.58
CA ILE A 205 -13.96 9.72 20.65
C ILE A 205 -14.42 10.96 21.42
N THR A 206 -14.55 12.08 20.72
CA THR A 206 -15.15 13.29 21.28
C THR A 206 -16.57 13.02 21.82
N ALA A 207 -16.98 13.74 22.86
CA ALA A 207 -18.37 13.71 23.35
C ALA A 207 -19.33 14.52 22.45
N ASP A 208 -18.81 15.31 21.52
CA ASP A 208 -19.63 16.05 20.55
C ASP A 208 -20.13 15.11 19.44
N SER A 209 -21.37 14.64 19.60
CA SER A 209 -22.02 13.74 18.64
C SER A 209 -22.21 14.35 17.23
N THR A 210 -22.13 15.68 17.08
CA THR A 210 -22.23 16.33 15.77
C THR A 210 -21.01 16.01 14.88
N GLU A 211 -19.89 15.65 15.50
CA GLU A 211 -18.65 15.32 14.79
C GLU A 211 -18.61 13.87 14.28
N TYR A 212 -19.57 13.03 14.65
CA TYR A 212 -19.57 11.59 14.33
C TYR A 212 -19.80 11.27 12.84
N THR A 213 -20.15 12.28 12.05
CA THR A 213 -20.29 12.20 10.60
C THR A 213 -19.02 12.58 9.83
N GLN A 214 -17.93 12.96 10.53
CA GLN A 214 -16.66 13.28 9.88
C GLN A 214 -16.04 12.04 9.21
N SER A 215 -15.37 12.24 8.07
CA SER A 215 -14.87 11.17 7.20
C SER A 215 -13.77 10.32 7.85
N GLU A 216 -13.09 10.84 8.87
CA GLU A 216 -12.11 10.11 9.65
C GLU A 216 -12.74 8.85 10.30
N PHE A 217 -14.03 8.92 10.65
CA PHE A 217 -14.76 7.78 11.20
C PHE A 217 -15.16 6.73 10.15
N ASP A 218 -15.04 7.00 8.86
CA ASP A 218 -15.40 6.04 7.80
C ASP A 218 -14.39 4.90 7.68
N SER A 219 -13.15 5.19 8.07
CA SER A 219 -12.05 4.22 8.11
C SER A 219 -12.13 3.27 9.32
N ILE A 220 -13.07 3.49 10.24
CA ILE A 220 -13.26 2.65 11.42
C ILE A 220 -14.07 1.40 11.07
N PRO A 221 -13.62 0.19 11.49
CA PRO A 221 -14.35 -1.04 11.22
C PRO A 221 -15.79 -1.02 11.74
N LYS A 222 -16.71 -1.53 10.94
CA LYS A 222 -18.10 -1.76 11.36
C LYS A 222 -18.11 -2.79 12.50
N GLY A 223 -18.91 -2.53 13.53
CA GLY A 223 -18.96 -3.31 14.75
C GLY A 223 -17.93 -2.89 15.81
N ALA A 224 -17.02 -1.97 15.50
CA ALA A 224 -16.07 -1.46 16.49
C ALA A 224 -16.80 -0.75 17.64
N LEU A 225 -16.33 -1.01 18.87
CA LEU A 225 -16.81 -0.35 20.07
C LEU A 225 -16.04 0.95 20.29
N LEU A 226 -16.78 2.04 20.43
CA LEU A 226 -16.24 3.36 20.69
C LEU A 226 -16.72 3.82 22.07
N TYR A 227 -15.94 4.66 22.72
CA TYR A 227 -16.30 5.30 23.99
C TYR A 227 -16.07 6.78 23.85
N ASP A 228 -17.02 7.63 24.24
CA ASP A 228 -16.68 9.05 24.32
C ASP A 228 -15.79 9.35 25.53
N VAL A 229 -15.24 10.57 25.58
CA VAL A 229 -14.41 11.04 26.70
C VAL A 229 -15.13 11.06 28.06
N VAL A 230 -16.47 10.92 28.09
CA VAL A 230 -17.25 10.81 29.33
C VAL A 230 -17.64 9.36 29.67
N GLY A 231 -17.25 8.39 28.84
CA GLY A 231 -17.43 6.96 29.06
C GLY A 231 -18.72 6.36 28.50
N VAL A 232 -19.52 7.11 27.74
CA VAL A 232 -20.69 6.56 27.05
C VAL A 232 -20.21 5.67 25.90
N LYS A 233 -20.85 4.51 25.78
CA LYS A 233 -20.48 3.49 24.80
C LYS A 233 -21.26 3.65 23.50
N TYR A 234 -20.57 3.48 22.38
CA TYR A 234 -21.13 3.52 21.03
C TYR A 234 -20.64 2.33 20.21
N VAL A 235 -21.30 2.09 19.08
CA VAL A 235 -20.88 1.12 18.06
C VAL A 235 -20.88 1.76 16.67
N LYS A 236 -19.83 1.50 15.87
CA LYS A 236 -19.81 1.88 14.46
C LYS A 236 -20.72 0.95 13.66
N THR A 237 -21.75 1.49 13.03
CA THR A 237 -22.66 0.76 12.13
C THR A 237 -22.45 1.17 10.67
N ILE A 238 -23.21 0.55 9.75
CA ILE A 238 -23.22 0.95 8.34
C ILE A 238 -23.69 2.40 8.17
N ASP A 239 -24.63 2.86 9.02
CA ASP A 239 -25.23 4.19 8.91
C ASP A 239 -24.48 5.27 9.72
N GLY A 240 -23.44 4.90 10.47
CA GLY A 240 -22.71 5.80 11.36
C GLY A 240 -22.56 5.27 12.79
N ILE A 241 -22.20 6.16 13.71
CA ILE A 241 -21.95 5.83 15.13
C ILE A 241 -23.25 5.90 15.92
N LYS A 242 -23.62 4.82 16.62
CA LYS A 242 -24.85 4.73 17.41
C LYS A 242 -24.54 4.44 18.88
N ALA A 243 -25.21 5.13 19.79
CA ALA A 243 -25.06 4.89 21.22
C ALA A 243 -25.61 3.49 21.59
N LEU A 244 -24.86 2.76 22.41
CA LEU A 244 -25.30 1.52 23.03
C LEU A 244 -25.91 1.86 24.39
N LYS A 245 -27.23 1.67 24.49
CA LYS A 245 -27.97 1.79 25.74
C LYS A 245 -27.82 0.55 26.60
#